data_AF-A0AAN0MEE7-F1
#
_entry.id   AF-A0AAN0MEE7-F1
#
_cell.length_a   1.000
_cell.length_b   1.000
_cell.length_c   1.000
_cell.angle_alpha   90.00
_cell.angle_beta   90.00
_cell.angle_gamma   90.00
#
_symmetry.space_group_name_H-M   'P 1'
#
loop_
_entity.id
_entity.type
_entity.pdbx_description
1 polymer ?
#
loop_
_entity_poly.entity_id
_entity_poly.type
_entity_poly.pdbx_seq_one_letter_code
_entity_poly.pdbx_strand_id
1 'polypeptide(L)'
;MTAADHLTADTLRYENRANPEIGALAVAQIRAYLQDNNFDAAFGLLDEEADILAGQRDELENELALSAASNMENAAFLELAFDPSFQLQTTTAEYAFAARLIDLGFPDRATILLTSRPEAGFDTRRQELLATAFLASGQPGSAREVLEGVAGNQAELLRLAADDLSAGDQVSADLSIGEEQPASQWRRGAWQELLQSDDTLLQAASSAVNDNAITDLDDQEPLASGRNLAEEASRTRDLLDALLQRFQTPEPL
;
A
#
# COMPACT_ATOMS: atom_id res chain seq x y z
N MET A 1 -3.40 2.48 -25.10
CA MET A 1 -3.63 3.02 -26.46
C MET A 1 -2.26 3.17 -27.15
N THR A 2 -2.13 3.44 -28.45
CA THR A 2 -0.80 3.72 -29.04
C THR A 2 -0.51 5.23 -29.08
N ALA A 3 0.77 5.62 -29.14
CA ALA A 3 1.15 7.03 -29.28
C ALA A 3 0.54 7.71 -30.54
N ALA A 4 0.29 6.93 -31.59
CA ALA A 4 -0.39 7.40 -32.80
C ALA A 4 -1.87 7.72 -32.55
N ASP A 5 -2.52 6.97 -31.66
CA ASP A 5 -3.92 7.20 -31.30
C ASP A 5 -4.08 8.50 -30.49
N HIS A 6 -3.16 8.77 -29.56
CA HIS A 6 -3.11 10.03 -28.81
C HIS A 6 -2.91 11.25 -29.72
N LEU A 7 -1.97 11.17 -30.67
CA LEU A 7 -1.73 12.23 -31.65
C LEU A 7 -2.95 12.50 -32.54
N THR A 8 -3.67 11.42 -32.91
CA THR A 8 -4.89 11.53 -33.71
C THR A 8 -5.99 12.24 -32.90
N ALA A 9 -6.14 11.89 -31.62
CA ALA A 9 -7.08 12.56 -30.72
C ALA A 9 -6.77 14.06 -30.55
N ASP A 10 -5.49 14.41 -30.34
CA ASP A 10 -5.06 15.82 -30.25
C ASP A 10 -5.38 16.60 -31.53
N THR A 11 -5.08 16.00 -32.69
CA THR A 11 -5.35 16.62 -33.99
C THR A 11 -6.85 16.87 -34.19
N LEU A 12 -7.68 15.87 -33.90
CA LEU A 12 -9.14 16.00 -33.99
C LEU A 12 -9.68 17.08 -33.04
N ARG A 13 -9.13 17.18 -31.82
CA ARG A 13 -9.54 18.20 -30.84
C ARG A 13 -9.18 19.61 -31.32
N TYR A 14 -7.97 19.78 -31.86
CA TYR A 14 -7.51 21.05 -32.42
C TYR A 14 -8.36 21.50 -33.61
N GLU A 15 -8.66 20.60 -34.54
CA GLU A 15 -9.45 20.90 -35.74
C GLU A 15 -10.90 21.24 -35.42
N ASN A 16 -11.46 20.68 -34.33
CA ASN A 16 -12.86 20.83 -34.01
C ASN A 16 -13.16 21.91 -32.97
N ARG A 17 -12.20 22.79 -32.58
CA ARG A 17 -12.28 23.78 -31.46
C ARG A 17 -13.60 24.57 -31.29
N ALA A 18 -14.41 24.72 -32.35
CA ALA A 18 -15.70 25.41 -32.31
C ALA A 18 -16.91 24.49 -31.98
N ASN A 19 -16.72 23.19 -31.78
CA ASN A 19 -17.78 22.20 -31.67
C ASN A 19 -18.05 21.80 -30.20
N PRO A 20 -19.31 21.79 -29.73
CA PRO A 20 -19.65 21.38 -28.36
C PRO A 20 -19.21 19.95 -27.96
N GLU A 21 -18.89 19.07 -28.90
CA GLU A 21 -18.45 17.69 -28.59
C GLU A 21 -17.00 17.59 -28.07
N ILE A 22 -16.24 18.70 -28.06
CA ILE A 22 -14.84 18.70 -27.62
C ILE A 22 -14.67 18.34 -26.16
N GLY A 23 -15.58 18.78 -25.29
CA GLY A 23 -15.51 18.42 -23.87
C GLY A 23 -15.53 16.90 -23.68
N ALA A 24 -16.37 16.19 -24.44
CA ALA A 24 -16.43 14.73 -24.39
C ALA A 24 -15.15 14.08 -24.93
N LEU A 25 -14.55 14.64 -25.99
CA LEU A 25 -13.27 14.14 -26.52
C LEU A 25 -12.12 14.37 -25.53
N ALA A 26 -12.05 15.55 -24.89
CA ALA A 26 -11.06 15.87 -23.88
C ALA A 26 -11.17 14.92 -22.67
N VAL A 27 -12.39 14.68 -22.17
CA VAL A 27 -12.65 13.68 -21.10
C VAL A 27 -12.16 12.29 -21.51
N ALA A 28 -12.52 11.82 -22.71
CA ALA A 28 -12.11 10.51 -23.19
C ALA A 28 -10.58 10.40 -23.31
N GLN A 29 -9.92 11.47 -23.75
CA GLN A 29 -8.48 11.52 -23.90
C GLN A 29 -7.75 11.57 -22.56
N ILE A 30 -8.23 12.35 -21.58
CA ILE A 30 -7.70 12.35 -20.21
C ILE A 30 -7.78 10.94 -19.63
N ARG A 31 -8.95 10.28 -19.73
CA ARG A 31 -9.11 8.90 -19.25
C ARG A 31 -8.19 7.91 -19.96
N ALA A 32 -7.95 8.09 -21.26
CA ALA A 32 -6.99 7.28 -21.98
C ALA A 32 -5.54 7.50 -21.50
N TYR A 33 -5.15 8.75 -21.21
CA TYR A 33 -3.86 9.03 -20.57
C TYR A 33 -3.74 8.39 -19.19
N LEU A 34 -4.79 8.42 -18.37
CA LEU A 34 -4.80 7.76 -17.05
C LEU A 34 -4.64 6.24 -17.17
N GLN A 35 -5.25 5.61 -18.17
CA GLN A 35 -5.08 4.17 -18.43
C GLN A 35 -3.65 3.80 -18.84
N ASP A 36 -2.99 4.70 -19.56
CA ASP A 36 -1.60 4.53 -19.99
C ASP A 36 -0.61 5.06 -18.92
N ASN A 37 -1.07 5.43 -17.71
CA ASN A 37 -0.29 6.05 -16.63
C ASN A 37 0.50 7.31 -17.04
N ASN A 38 0.04 8.01 -18.08
CA ASN A 38 0.65 9.24 -18.55
C ASN A 38 0.06 10.45 -17.82
N PHE A 39 0.42 10.61 -16.55
CA PHE A 39 -0.14 11.63 -15.67
C PHE A 39 0.19 13.05 -16.12
N ASP A 40 1.40 13.30 -16.62
CA ASP A 40 1.80 14.63 -17.10
C ASP A 40 0.90 15.11 -18.24
N ALA A 41 0.61 14.24 -19.21
CA ALA A 41 -0.30 14.56 -20.30
C ALA A 41 -1.75 14.72 -19.83
N ALA A 42 -2.19 13.90 -18.87
CA ALA A 42 -3.53 14.02 -18.28
C ALA A 42 -3.71 15.35 -17.53
N PHE A 43 -2.75 15.74 -16.68
CA PHE A 43 -2.75 17.02 -15.97
C PHE A 43 -2.67 18.20 -16.94
N GLY A 44 -1.73 18.15 -17.89
CA GLY A 44 -1.56 19.21 -18.88
C GLY A 44 -2.82 19.44 -19.70
N LEU A 45 -3.51 18.36 -20.09
CA LEU A 45 -4.76 18.44 -20.83
C LEU A 45 -5.92 18.98 -19.99
N LEU A 46 -6.02 18.56 -18.72
CA LEU A 46 -7.04 19.05 -17.80
C LEU A 46 -6.91 20.57 -17.56
N ASP A 47 -5.68 21.07 -17.46
CA ASP A 47 -5.41 22.50 -17.31
C ASP A 47 -5.59 23.29 -18.61
N GLU A 48 -5.15 22.74 -19.76
CA GLU A 48 -5.34 23.40 -21.06
C GLU A 48 -6.82 23.60 -21.38
N GLU A 49 -7.67 22.62 -21.07
CA GLU A 49 -9.09 22.62 -21.41
C GLU A 49 -10.00 23.01 -20.22
N ALA A 50 -9.43 23.70 -19.23
CA ALA A 50 -10.09 24.12 -17.98
C ALA A 50 -11.48 24.73 -18.19
N ASP A 51 -11.60 25.67 -19.14
CA ASP A 51 -12.84 26.40 -19.41
C ASP A 51 -13.92 25.49 -20.02
N ILE A 52 -13.52 24.57 -20.90
CA ILE A 52 -14.43 23.61 -21.55
C ILE A 52 -14.89 22.54 -20.57
N LEU A 53 -14.00 22.14 -19.66
CA LEU A 53 -14.24 21.09 -18.67
C LEU A 53 -14.84 21.60 -17.36
N ALA A 54 -15.16 22.89 -17.23
CA ALA A 54 -15.61 23.48 -15.96
C ALA A 54 -16.75 22.70 -15.26
N GLY A 55 -17.67 22.06 -16.00
CA GLY A 55 -18.76 21.25 -15.43
C GLY A 55 -18.40 19.82 -15.05
N GLN A 56 -17.22 19.32 -15.47
CA GLN A 56 -16.72 17.95 -15.22
C GLN A 56 -15.36 17.95 -14.49
N ARG A 57 -14.79 19.13 -14.23
CA ARG A 57 -13.43 19.31 -13.72
C ARG A 57 -13.24 18.58 -12.39
N ASP A 58 -14.13 18.79 -11.43
CA ASP A 58 -14.03 18.17 -10.10
C ASP A 58 -14.04 16.63 -10.17
N GLU A 59 -14.86 16.05 -11.06
CA GLU A 59 -14.91 14.60 -11.28
C GLU A 59 -13.59 14.08 -11.86
N LEU A 60 -13.05 14.76 -12.88
CA LEU A 60 -11.79 14.40 -13.50
C LEU A 60 -10.59 14.59 -12.57
N GLU A 61 -10.54 15.67 -11.80
CA GLU A 61 -9.51 15.89 -10.79
C GLU A 61 -9.53 14.77 -9.73
N ASN A 62 -10.72 14.34 -9.32
CA ASN A 62 -10.87 13.22 -8.40
C ASN A 62 -10.43 11.88 -9.03
N GLU A 63 -10.84 11.57 -10.26
CA GLU A 63 -10.39 10.38 -10.99
C GLU A 63 -8.86 10.36 -11.13
N LEU A 64 -8.28 11.50 -11.49
CA LEU A 64 -6.85 11.68 -11.63
C LEU A 64 -6.15 11.46 -10.30
N ALA A 65 -6.60 12.11 -9.22
CA ALA A 65 -6.01 11.94 -7.90
C ALA A 65 -6.05 10.46 -7.44
N LEU A 66 -7.18 9.77 -7.61
CA LEU A 66 -7.30 8.36 -7.25
C LEU A 66 -6.36 7.46 -8.09
N SER A 67 -6.24 7.73 -9.39
CA SER A 67 -5.31 7.01 -10.26
C SER A 67 -3.86 7.33 -9.91
N ALA A 68 -3.54 8.58 -9.59
CA ALA A 68 -2.21 9.00 -9.17
C ALA A 68 -1.81 8.30 -7.87
N ALA A 69 -2.70 8.29 -6.87
CA ALA A 69 -2.49 7.56 -5.64
C ALA A 69 -2.28 6.06 -5.89
N SER A 70 -2.92 5.43 -6.87
CA SER A 70 -2.79 3.98 -7.06
C SER A 70 -1.62 3.57 -7.97
N ASN A 71 -1.36 4.32 -9.04
CA ASN A 71 -0.56 3.85 -10.19
C ASN A 71 0.63 4.74 -10.55
N MET A 72 0.70 5.98 -10.06
CA MET A 72 1.85 6.87 -10.34
C MET A 72 3.13 6.25 -9.80
N GLU A 73 4.28 6.54 -10.40
CA GLU A 73 5.58 6.11 -9.84
C GLU A 73 5.84 6.81 -8.50
N ASN A 74 6.52 6.14 -7.56
CA ASN A 74 6.75 6.67 -6.21
C ASN A 74 7.41 8.06 -6.18
N ALA A 75 8.42 8.30 -7.01
CA ALA A 75 9.11 9.60 -7.04
C ALA A 75 8.17 10.72 -7.52
N ALA A 76 7.46 10.50 -8.62
CA ALA A 76 6.48 11.45 -9.16
C ALA A 76 5.29 11.67 -8.20
N PHE A 77 4.83 10.59 -7.54
CA PHE A 77 3.78 10.69 -6.54
C PHE A 77 4.21 11.56 -5.35
N LEU A 78 5.44 11.39 -4.86
CA LEU A 78 5.95 12.20 -3.76
C LEU A 78 6.14 13.66 -4.17
N GLU A 79 6.61 13.93 -5.39
CA GLU A 79 6.66 15.30 -5.92
C GLU A 79 5.27 15.95 -5.90
N LEU A 80 4.26 15.25 -6.44
CA LEU A 80 2.86 15.72 -6.44
C LEU A 80 2.30 15.89 -5.02
N ALA A 81 2.50 14.91 -4.13
CA ALA A 81 1.94 14.92 -2.78
C ALA A 81 2.55 16.01 -1.87
N PHE A 82 3.73 16.52 -2.21
CA PHE A 82 4.39 17.61 -1.51
C PHE A 82 4.19 18.97 -2.18
N ASP A 83 3.61 19.03 -3.37
CA ASP A 83 3.27 20.28 -4.04
C ASP A 83 2.16 21.02 -3.27
N PRO A 84 2.40 22.25 -2.77
CA PRO A 84 1.39 23.03 -2.07
C PRO A 84 0.27 23.56 -2.98
N SER A 85 0.47 23.56 -4.30
CA SER A 85 -0.52 23.97 -5.28
C SER A 85 -1.53 22.88 -5.59
N PHE A 86 -1.14 21.60 -5.41
CA PHE A 86 -2.03 20.47 -5.61
C PHE A 86 -3.01 20.33 -4.45
N GLN A 87 -4.31 20.42 -4.75
CA GLN A 87 -5.38 20.35 -3.76
C GLN A 87 -6.29 19.17 -4.05
N LEU A 88 -6.50 18.34 -3.04
CA LEU A 88 -7.45 17.24 -3.11
C LEU A 88 -8.86 17.78 -2.85
N GLN A 89 -9.76 17.62 -3.82
CA GLN A 89 -11.13 18.14 -3.72
C GLN A 89 -12.05 17.22 -2.90
N THR A 90 -11.74 15.93 -2.85
CA THR A 90 -12.60 14.93 -2.20
C THR A 90 -11.91 14.25 -1.02
N THR A 91 -12.71 13.82 -0.06
CA THR A 91 -12.27 13.00 1.07
C THR A 91 -11.73 11.64 0.61
N THR A 92 -12.29 11.05 -0.44
CA THR A 92 -11.83 9.76 -0.97
C THR A 92 -10.42 9.85 -1.52
N ALA A 93 -10.11 10.92 -2.28
CA ALA A 93 -8.76 11.15 -2.79
C ALA A 93 -7.78 11.49 -1.65
N GLU A 94 -8.21 12.26 -0.66
CA GLU A 94 -7.43 12.53 0.57
C GLU A 94 -7.01 11.23 1.27
N TYR A 95 -7.93 10.30 1.46
CA TYR A 95 -7.65 9.02 2.12
C TYR A 95 -6.73 8.13 1.29
N ALA A 96 -6.87 8.12 -0.04
CA ALA A 96 -5.99 7.37 -0.93
C ALA A 96 -4.55 7.92 -0.88
N PHE A 97 -4.38 9.24 -0.93
CA PHE A 97 -3.06 9.87 -0.78
C PHE A 97 -2.46 9.61 0.59
N ALA A 98 -3.25 9.75 1.66
CA ALA A 98 -2.77 9.51 3.02
C ALA A 98 -2.31 8.06 3.22
N ALA A 99 -3.10 7.08 2.77
CA ALA A 99 -2.73 5.66 2.84
C ALA A 99 -1.41 5.40 2.11
N ARG A 100 -1.27 5.88 0.87
CA ARG A 100 -0.03 5.71 0.12
C ARG A 100 1.17 6.41 0.75
N LEU A 101 0.99 7.61 1.30
CA LEU A 101 2.05 8.30 2.02
C LEU A 101 2.53 7.50 3.23
N ILE A 102 1.61 6.87 3.98
CA ILE A 102 1.95 5.98 5.09
C ILE A 102 2.75 4.78 4.58
N ASP A 103 2.28 4.12 3.51
CA ASP A 103 2.95 2.95 2.92
C ASP A 103 4.36 3.27 2.41
N LEU A 104 4.57 4.49 1.91
CA LEU A 104 5.89 4.98 1.46
C LEU A 104 6.78 5.49 2.60
N GLY A 105 6.32 5.44 3.85
CA GLY A 105 7.11 5.88 5.01
C GLY A 105 7.11 7.39 5.26
N PHE A 106 6.06 8.11 4.83
CA PHE A 106 5.85 9.54 5.08
C PHE A 106 4.61 9.81 5.97
N PRO A 107 4.52 9.20 7.17
CA PRO A 107 3.35 9.30 8.05
C PRO A 107 3.08 10.73 8.56
N ASP A 108 4.12 11.54 8.76
CA ASP A 108 3.97 12.93 9.19
C ASP A 108 3.25 13.77 8.12
N ARG A 109 3.57 13.54 6.83
CA ARG A 109 2.89 14.20 5.72
C ARG A 109 1.44 13.73 5.60
N ALA A 110 1.18 12.44 5.78
CA ALA A 110 -0.18 11.89 5.82
C ALA A 110 -1.01 12.52 6.96
N THR A 111 -0.42 12.72 8.13
CA THR A 111 -1.06 13.37 9.28
C THR A 111 -1.44 14.82 8.97
N ILE A 112 -0.52 15.58 8.36
CA ILE A 112 -0.81 16.96 7.92
C ILE A 112 -1.97 16.98 6.92
N LEU A 113 -1.95 16.07 5.95
CA LEU A 113 -3.00 15.96 4.94
C LEU A 113 -4.37 15.70 5.59
N LEU A 114 -4.46 14.69 6.46
CA LEU A 114 -5.71 14.26 7.12
C LEU A 114 -6.27 15.28 8.12
N THR A 115 -5.44 16.18 8.66
CA THR A 115 -5.84 17.21 9.62
C THR A 115 -6.10 18.57 8.98
N SER A 116 -5.69 18.78 7.72
CA SER A 116 -5.79 20.07 7.03
C SER A 116 -7.23 20.51 6.73
N ARG A 117 -8.17 19.56 6.58
CA ARG A 117 -9.59 19.85 6.27
C ARG A 117 -10.52 19.36 7.39
N PRO A 118 -10.76 20.20 8.41
CA PRO A 118 -11.64 19.84 9.53
C PRO A 118 -13.11 19.68 9.12
N GLU A 119 -13.54 20.28 8.02
CA GLU A 119 -14.94 20.27 7.54
C GLU A 119 -15.41 18.91 7.03
N ALA A 120 -14.50 18.01 6.64
CA ALA A 120 -14.85 16.66 6.16
C ALA A 120 -15.31 15.70 7.27
N GLY A 121 -15.36 16.15 8.52
CA GLY A 121 -15.76 15.34 9.67
C GLY A 121 -14.64 14.39 10.15
N PHE A 122 -14.76 13.93 11.38
CA PHE A 122 -13.97 12.80 11.90
C PHE A 122 -14.80 11.54 11.72
N ASP A 123 -14.74 10.96 10.52
CA ASP A 123 -15.27 9.63 10.33
C ASP A 123 -14.27 8.56 10.80
N THR A 124 -14.76 7.33 10.95
CA THR A 124 -13.98 6.18 11.40
C THR A 124 -12.75 5.95 10.51
N ARG A 125 -12.87 6.16 9.20
CA ARG A 125 -11.78 5.88 8.26
C ARG A 125 -10.63 6.85 8.43
N ARG A 126 -10.92 8.15 8.61
CA ARG A 126 -9.90 9.16 8.93
C ARG A 126 -9.21 8.85 10.25
N GLN A 127 -9.96 8.45 11.28
CA GLN A 127 -9.39 8.11 12.58
C GLN A 127 -8.45 6.90 12.49
N GLU A 128 -8.84 5.86 11.76
CA GLU A 128 -7.99 4.70 11.48
C GLU A 128 -6.70 5.08 10.74
N LEU A 129 -6.79 5.92 9.71
CA LEU A 129 -5.62 6.37 8.96
C LEU A 129 -4.69 7.25 9.82
N LEU A 130 -5.25 8.15 10.64
CA LEU A 130 -4.47 8.95 11.59
C LEU A 130 -3.77 8.06 12.61
N ALA A 131 -4.46 7.07 13.17
CA ALA A 131 -3.85 6.13 14.10
C ALA A 131 -2.72 5.33 13.44
N THR A 132 -2.92 4.89 12.20
CA THR A 132 -1.90 4.19 11.42
C THR A 132 -0.67 5.09 11.20
N ALA A 133 -0.88 6.35 10.82
CA ALA A 133 0.21 7.32 10.68
C ALA A 133 0.95 7.54 12.01
N PHE A 134 0.24 7.71 13.12
CA PHE A 134 0.86 7.87 14.44
C PHE A 134 1.68 6.65 14.86
N LEU A 135 1.19 5.43 14.60
CA LEU A 135 1.95 4.21 14.87
C LEU A 135 3.23 4.14 14.01
N ALA A 136 3.13 4.46 12.72
CA ALA A 136 4.29 4.52 11.82
C ALA A 136 5.31 5.58 12.25
N SER A 137 4.88 6.70 12.84
CA SER A 137 5.75 7.73 13.43
C SER A 137 6.23 7.41 14.85
N GLY A 138 5.93 6.22 15.41
CA GLY A 138 6.35 5.84 16.76
C GLY A 138 5.60 6.56 17.89
N GLN A 139 4.37 6.99 17.64
CA GLN A 139 3.53 7.77 18.56
C GLN A 139 2.28 6.98 19.01
N PRO A 140 2.44 5.85 19.74
CA PRO A 140 1.30 5.01 20.12
C PRO A 140 0.31 5.71 21.07
N GLY A 141 0.75 6.70 21.85
CA GLY A 141 -0.13 7.52 22.68
C GLY A 141 -1.18 8.27 21.86
N SER A 142 -0.74 8.95 20.80
CA SER A 142 -1.61 9.70 19.88
C SER A 142 -2.52 8.77 19.07
N ALA A 143 -2.02 7.58 18.70
CA ALA A 143 -2.84 6.55 18.05
C ALA A 143 -4.00 6.10 18.95
N ARG A 144 -3.77 5.88 20.25
CA ARG A 144 -4.86 5.53 21.19
C ARG A 144 -5.87 6.66 21.35
N GLU A 145 -5.39 7.90 21.49
CA GLU A 145 -6.25 9.07 21.66
C GLU A 145 -7.22 9.22 20.48
N VAL A 146 -6.72 9.11 19.24
CA VAL A 146 -7.57 9.27 18.06
C VAL A 146 -8.57 8.13 17.87
N LEU A 147 -8.27 6.94 18.40
CA LEU A 147 -9.13 5.76 18.38
C LEU A 147 -10.09 5.70 19.56
N GLU A 148 -10.10 6.66 20.48
CA GLU A 148 -11.02 6.67 21.60
C GLU A 148 -12.48 6.72 21.10
N GLY A 149 -13.30 5.76 21.54
CA GLY A 149 -14.70 5.66 21.12
C GLY A 149 -14.94 5.14 19.69
N VAL A 150 -13.89 4.79 18.94
CA VAL A 150 -14.01 4.25 17.57
C VAL A 150 -14.30 2.75 17.60
N ALA A 151 -15.47 2.32 17.12
CA ALA A 151 -15.79 0.90 17.05
C ALA A 151 -15.28 0.28 15.73
N GLY A 152 -14.90 -0.99 15.76
CA GLY A 152 -14.53 -1.76 14.57
C GLY A 152 -13.32 -2.67 14.80
N ASN A 153 -13.23 -3.74 14.01
CA ASN A 153 -12.13 -4.70 14.11
C ASN A 153 -10.77 -4.02 13.84
N GLN A 154 -10.71 -3.14 12.84
CA GLN A 154 -9.49 -2.42 12.49
C GLN A 154 -9.03 -1.48 13.61
N ALA A 155 -9.95 -0.70 14.19
CA ALA A 155 -9.66 0.15 15.32
C ALA A 155 -9.11 -0.65 16.52
N GLU A 156 -9.65 -1.85 16.78
CA GLU A 156 -9.15 -2.72 17.83
C GLU A 156 -7.73 -3.24 17.54
N LEU A 157 -7.47 -3.68 16.30
CA LEU A 157 -6.12 -4.08 15.88
C LEU A 157 -5.11 -2.95 16.05
N LEU A 158 -5.48 -1.72 15.69
CA LEU A 158 -4.61 -0.55 15.83
C LEU A 158 -4.38 -0.19 17.30
N ARG A 159 -5.36 -0.39 18.20
CA ARG A 159 -5.15 -0.23 19.66
C ARG A 159 -4.18 -1.27 20.20
N LEU A 160 -4.34 -2.53 19.82
CA LEU A 160 -3.41 -3.60 20.21
C LEU A 160 -1.99 -3.29 19.75
N ALA A 161 -1.83 -2.85 18.48
CA ALA A 161 -0.53 -2.42 17.97
C ALA A 161 0.06 -1.21 18.76
N ALA A 162 -0.78 -0.28 19.19
CA ALA A 162 -0.36 0.83 20.05
C ALA A 162 0.09 0.35 21.44
N ASP A 163 -0.58 -0.67 21.98
CA ASP A 163 -0.24 -1.31 23.25
C ASP A 163 1.12 -2.00 23.20
N ASP A 164 1.36 -2.81 22.19
CA ASP A 164 2.61 -3.53 21.99
C ASP A 164 3.79 -2.56 21.82
N LEU A 165 3.62 -1.53 20.99
CA LEU A 165 4.66 -0.52 20.75
C LEU A 165 4.96 0.30 22.02
N SER A 166 3.95 0.57 22.85
CA SER A 166 4.14 1.25 24.14
C SER A 166 4.86 0.39 25.18
N ALA A 167 4.71 -0.94 25.11
CA ALA A 167 5.37 -1.89 25.98
C ALA A 167 6.88 -2.04 25.66
N GLY A 168 7.37 -1.40 24.59
CA GLY A 168 8.75 -1.48 24.15
C GLY A 168 9.06 -2.74 23.35
N ASP A 169 8.02 -3.48 22.93
CA ASP A 169 8.19 -4.57 21.98
C ASP A 169 8.32 -3.93 20.60
N GLN A 170 9.54 -3.90 20.05
CA GLN A 170 9.80 -3.37 18.71
C GLN A 170 9.30 -4.37 17.66
N VAL A 171 7.99 -4.51 17.54
CA VAL A 171 7.40 -5.07 16.32
C VAL A 171 7.42 -3.93 15.31
N SER A 172 8.30 -4.04 14.31
CA SER A 172 8.23 -3.20 13.12
C SER A 172 6.85 -3.43 12.49
N ALA A 173 5.94 -2.50 12.74
CA ALA A 173 4.58 -2.56 12.25
C ALA A 173 4.64 -2.35 10.73
N ASP A 174 4.75 -3.45 10.00
CA ASP A 174 4.41 -3.52 8.59
C ASP A 174 2.89 -3.28 8.50
N LEU A 175 2.52 -2.00 8.49
CA LEU A 175 1.15 -1.48 8.46
C LEU A 175 0.59 -1.40 7.04
N SER A 176 1.19 -2.14 6.08
CA SER A 176 0.80 -2.16 4.68
C SER A 176 -0.73 -2.29 4.56
N ILE A 177 -1.40 -1.20 4.17
CA ILE A 177 -2.85 -1.14 4.00
C ILE A 177 -3.16 -1.72 2.61
N GLY A 178 -3.11 -3.03 2.48
CA GLY A 178 -3.45 -3.76 1.26
C GLY A 178 -3.60 -5.25 1.58
N GLU A 179 -4.50 -5.94 0.87
CA GLU A 179 -4.88 -7.35 1.05
C GLU A 179 -3.80 -8.17 1.77
N GLU A 180 -4.15 -8.79 2.91
CA GLU A 180 -3.24 -9.56 3.77
C GLU A 180 -2.37 -10.52 2.97
N GLN A 181 -1.18 -10.07 2.59
CA GLN A 181 -0.27 -10.90 1.83
C GLN A 181 0.45 -11.86 2.79
N PRO A 182 0.64 -13.13 2.41
CA PRO A 182 1.38 -14.11 3.23
C PRO A 182 2.78 -13.63 3.64
N ALA A 183 3.37 -12.70 2.88
CA ALA A 183 4.64 -12.07 3.20
C ALA A 183 4.61 -11.21 4.48
N SER A 184 3.49 -10.53 4.77
CA SER A 184 3.37 -9.70 5.99
C SER A 184 3.13 -10.56 7.23
N GLN A 185 2.39 -11.67 7.09
CA GLN A 185 2.22 -12.68 8.14
C GLN A 185 3.56 -13.33 8.53
N TRP A 186 4.41 -13.63 7.54
CA TRP A 186 5.78 -14.10 7.76
C TRP A 186 6.63 -13.13 8.58
N ARG A 187 6.66 -11.85 8.21
CA ARG A 187 7.49 -10.84 8.90
C ARG A 187 7.05 -10.61 10.35
N ARG A 188 5.76 -10.74 10.64
CA ARG A 188 5.20 -10.54 12.00
C ARG A 188 5.25 -11.81 12.86
N GLY A 189 5.81 -12.91 12.36
CA GLY A 189 5.92 -14.16 13.11
C GLY A 189 4.58 -14.88 13.34
N ALA A 190 3.59 -14.67 12.46
CA ALA A 190 2.27 -15.31 12.54
C ALA A 190 2.29 -16.78 12.07
N TRP A 191 3.17 -17.59 12.67
CA TRP A 191 3.47 -18.97 12.27
C TRP A 191 2.23 -19.89 12.24
N GLN A 192 1.26 -19.63 13.12
CA GLN A 192 0.03 -20.42 13.19
C GLN A 192 -0.95 -20.10 12.05
N GLU A 193 -0.95 -18.86 11.56
CA GLU A 193 -1.80 -18.42 10.44
C GLU A 193 -1.22 -18.90 9.12
N LEU A 194 0.11 -18.85 8.98
CA LEU A 194 0.83 -19.33 7.79
C LEU A 194 0.67 -20.83 7.53
N LEU A 195 0.41 -21.64 8.56
CA LEU A 195 0.08 -23.07 8.40
C LEU A 195 -1.19 -23.29 7.57
N GLN A 196 -2.10 -22.31 7.57
CA GLN A 196 -3.37 -22.36 6.84
C GLN A 196 -3.32 -21.58 5.51
N SER A 197 -2.17 -21.00 5.17
CA SER A 197 -2.01 -20.27 3.92
C SER A 197 -1.98 -21.20 2.71
N ASP A 198 -2.42 -20.69 1.55
CA ASP A 198 -2.28 -21.39 0.26
C ASP A 198 -0.81 -21.46 -0.23
N ASP A 199 0.11 -20.85 0.53
CA ASP A 199 1.52 -20.77 0.20
C ASP A 199 2.30 -21.98 0.73
N THR A 200 2.52 -22.94 -0.15
CA THR A 200 3.22 -24.19 0.17
C THR A 200 4.60 -23.99 0.81
N LEU A 201 5.34 -22.92 0.47
CA LEU A 201 6.65 -22.64 1.05
C LEU A 201 6.52 -22.15 2.49
N LEU A 202 5.60 -21.21 2.74
CA LEU A 202 5.40 -20.64 4.07
C LEU A 202 4.73 -21.64 5.01
N GLN A 203 3.84 -22.49 4.49
CA GLN A 203 3.26 -23.60 5.23
C GLN A 203 4.34 -24.60 5.67
N ALA A 204 5.24 -25.01 4.76
CA ALA A 204 6.34 -25.92 5.08
C ALA A 204 7.29 -25.32 6.12
N ALA A 205 7.60 -24.04 6.00
CA ALA A 205 8.45 -23.33 6.95
C ALA A 205 7.79 -23.23 8.34
N SER A 206 6.50 -22.90 8.38
CA SER A 206 5.73 -22.82 9.62
C SER A 206 5.57 -24.17 10.30
N SER A 207 5.44 -25.24 9.52
CA SER A 207 5.48 -26.60 10.05
C SER A 207 6.83 -26.90 10.68
N ALA A 208 7.94 -26.61 10.00
CA ALA A 208 9.28 -26.87 10.53
C ALA A 208 9.61 -26.09 11.82
N VAL A 209 9.10 -24.85 11.96
CA VAL A 209 9.27 -24.04 13.18
C VAL A 209 8.43 -24.56 14.33
N ASN A 210 7.21 -25.02 14.07
CA ASN A 210 6.31 -25.57 15.10
C ASN A 210 6.66 -27.00 15.49
N ASP A 211 7.26 -27.77 14.56
CA ASP A 211 7.76 -29.12 14.79
C ASP A 211 9.12 -29.01 15.51
N ASN A 212 9.06 -28.50 16.74
CA ASN A 212 10.18 -28.37 17.67
C ASN A 212 10.53 -29.77 18.24
N ALA A 213 10.66 -30.75 17.34
CA ALA A 213 11.03 -32.10 17.68
C ALA A 213 12.51 -32.08 18.06
N ILE A 214 12.77 -32.04 19.37
CA ILE A 214 14.04 -32.49 19.93
C ILE A 214 14.26 -33.88 19.34
N THR A 215 15.17 -34.01 18.37
CA THR A 215 15.41 -35.26 17.67
C THR A 215 16.09 -36.20 18.65
N ASP A 216 15.28 -36.99 19.36
CA ASP A 216 15.78 -37.96 20.32
C ASP A 216 16.50 -39.05 19.53
N LEU A 217 17.82 -39.12 19.68
CA LEU A 217 18.62 -40.11 19.00
C LEU A 217 18.32 -41.46 19.65
N ASP A 218 17.80 -42.40 18.86
CA ASP A 218 17.55 -43.74 19.36
C ASP A 218 18.89 -44.47 19.55
N ASP A 219 19.24 -44.72 20.81
CA ASP A 219 20.44 -45.47 21.19
C ASP A 219 20.42 -46.92 20.68
N GLN A 220 19.26 -47.47 20.31
CA GLN A 220 19.11 -48.81 19.75
C GLN A 220 19.42 -48.85 18.24
N GLU A 221 19.21 -47.75 17.50
CA GLU A 221 19.38 -47.67 16.05
C GLU A 221 20.17 -46.42 15.58
N PRO A 222 21.40 -46.19 16.09
CA PRO A 222 22.11 -44.92 15.91
C PRO A 222 22.44 -44.57 14.44
N LEU A 223 22.59 -45.58 13.58
CA LEU A 223 22.85 -45.36 12.15
C LEU A 223 21.59 -44.97 11.37
N ALA A 224 20.42 -45.50 11.74
CA ALA A 224 19.16 -45.13 11.12
C ALA A 224 18.76 -43.71 11.55
N SER A 225 18.86 -43.43 12.86
CA SER A 225 18.65 -42.08 13.41
C SER A 225 19.62 -41.06 12.83
N GLY A 226 20.90 -41.41 12.67
CA GLY A 226 21.90 -40.53 12.06
C GLY A 226 21.63 -40.21 10.58
N ARG A 227 21.08 -41.15 9.80
CA ARG A 227 20.67 -40.91 8.41
C ARG A 227 19.45 -40.00 8.34
N ASN A 228 18.45 -40.26 9.17
CA ASN A 228 17.26 -39.40 9.26
C ASN A 228 17.65 -37.97 9.62
N LEU A 229 18.54 -37.78 10.59
CA LEU A 229 19.02 -36.45 10.99
C LEU A 229 19.79 -35.73 9.86
N ALA A 230 20.57 -36.46 9.06
CA ALA A 230 21.26 -35.88 7.92
C ALA A 230 20.29 -35.47 6.79
N GLU A 231 19.25 -36.26 6.54
CA GLU A 231 18.19 -35.93 5.59
C GLU A 231 17.35 -34.74 6.07
N GLU A 232 17.00 -34.70 7.35
CA GLU A 232 16.30 -33.58 8.00
C GLU A 232 17.11 -32.29 7.82
N ALA A 233 18.40 -32.32 8.16
CA ALA A 233 19.30 -31.18 8.04
C ALA A 233 19.44 -30.70 6.59
N SER A 234 19.41 -31.61 5.61
CA SER A 234 19.40 -31.23 4.20
C SER A 234 18.12 -30.50 3.83
N ARG A 235 16.95 -31.05 4.20
CA ARG A 235 15.64 -30.43 3.92
C ARG A 235 15.52 -29.05 4.56
N THR A 236 16.01 -28.88 5.80
CA THR A 236 16.00 -27.58 6.47
C THR A 236 16.87 -26.55 5.75
N ARG A 237 18.05 -26.95 5.24
CA ARG A 237 18.90 -26.05 4.45
C ARG A 237 18.23 -25.64 3.15
N ASP A 238 17.64 -26.58 2.42
CA ASP A 238 16.96 -26.29 1.16
C ASP A 238 15.77 -25.34 1.38
N LEU A 239 15.02 -25.53 2.48
CA LEU A 239 13.93 -24.66 2.88
C LEU A 239 14.41 -23.24 3.26
N LEU A 240 15.50 -23.13 4.02
CA LEU A 240 16.11 -21.85 4.37
C LEU A 240 16.63 -21.10 3.14
N ASP A 241 17.26 -21.81 2.20
CA ASP A 241 17.75 -21.20 0.94
C ASP A 241 16.58 -20.68 0.10
N ALA A 242 15.48 -21.44 0.00
CA ALA A 242 14.27 -21.01 -0.71
C ALA A 242 13.62 -19.77 -0.06
N LEU A 243 13.59 -19.71 1.27
CA LEU A 243 13.09 -18.53 2.00
C LEU A 243 14.01 -17.32 1.79
N LEU A 244 15.32 -17.50 1.90
CA LEU A 244 16.30 -16.42 1.71
C LEU A 244 16.25 -15.87 0.28
N GLN A 245 16.08 -16.72 -0.74
CA GLN A 245 15.89 -16.26 -2.13
C GLN A 245 14.60 -15.46 -2.30
N ARG A 246 13.51 -15.90 -1.67
CA ARG A 246 12.21 -15.25 -1.81
C ARG A 246 12.14 -13.88 -1.14
N PHE A 247 12.85 -13.72 -0.03
CA PHE A 247 12.80 -12.51 0.79
C PHE A 247 14.11 -11.70 0.75
N GLN A 248 14.92 -11.83 -0.31
CA GLN A 248 16.16 -11.05 -0.44
C GLN A 248 15.86 -9.54 -0.29
N THR A 249 16.62 -8.91 0.60
CA THR A 249 16.72 -7.44 0.67
C THR A 249 17.31 -6.92 -0.65
N PRO A 250 16.76 -5.82 -1.22
CA PRO A 250 17.31 -5.24 -2.43
C PRO A 250 18.80 -4.95 -2.24
N GLU A 251 19.62 -5.30 -3.25
CA GLU A 251 21.05 -4.99 -3.21
C GLU A 251 21.25 -3.49 -2.93
N PRO A 252 22.15 -3.13 -1.99
CA PRO A 252 22.48 -1.73 -1.78
C PRO A 252 23.12 -1.18 -3.06
N LEU A 253 22.49 -0.18 -3.66
CA LEU A 253 23.03 0.64 -4.75
C LEU A 253 24.27 1.42 -4.29
#